data_AF-A0A845HTE1-F1
#
_entry.id   AF-A0A845HTE1-F1
#
_cell.length_a   1.000
_cell.length_b   1.000
_cell.length_c   1.000
_cell.angle_alpha   90.00
_cell.angle_beta   90.00
_cell.angle_gamma   90.00
#
_symmetry.space_group_name_H-M   'P 1'
#
loop_
_entity.id
_entity.type
_entity.pdbx_description
1 polymer ?
#
loop_
_entity_poly.entity_id
_entity_poly.type
_entity_poly.pdbx_seq_one_letter_code
_entity_poly.pdbx_strand_id
1 'polypeptide(L)'
;MSRFLSFALAAFAAIAASPALAAQPATVRLDYIHSGNALNESYAMERVVIEPLPWPGDMRRTIDDTNRGNNMVEVVDAKTGELLYSRGFSTVFAEWRSTDEAAHANRGFQESVRFPKPDRPVRVRILKRDDRNAFSVAWTADVDTDAMDVVRKQVPPASMAAAPKPIAIRVNGPSPDKVDLLILGDGYTRADMPKFEATARKLADHLFATSPFKERARDFNVWALALPTEESGVSRPSTGVHHASPLGTRYDIFGSERYVLTTDNRALRELAQYAPYEFIEILVNNETYGGGGIFGQFSTAAAGNDWANYLFVHEFGHHFAGLADEYYTSPVAYQSNGTRQEPWEPNATALRDPAHLKWRKFVKDGTPLPTPWPKEAYETASRAYQKERAALRAANRPEAEMSALFRKDLESTNALFSKDPNFHTVGAFEGANYEASGYYRPQMQCIMFDRSGQFCAVCADAITTIIDLYSRPGAAR
;
A
#
# COMPACT_ATOMS: atom_id res chain seq x y z
N MET A 1 -21.06 -82.74 9.50
CA MET A 1 -21.38 -82.04 8.24
C MET A 1 -21.97 -80.68 8.59
N SER A 2 -21.18 -79.61 8.49
CA SER A 2 -21.58 -78.24 8.82
C SER A 2 -21.47 -77.39 7.55
N ARG A 3 -22.53 -76.64 7.22
CA ARG A 3 -22.50 -75.61 6.18
C ARG A 3 -23.29 -74.40 6.67
N PHE A 4 -22.55 -73.34 7.02
CA PHE A 4 -23.04 -71.98 7.14
C PHE A 4 -23.06 -71.33 5.75
N LEU A 5 -24.16 -70.66 5.38
CA LEU A 5 -24.22 -69.74 4.24
C LEU A 5 -24.11 -68.30 4.75
N SER A 6 -23.13 -67.56 4.22
CA SER A 6 -22.95 -66.13 4.45
C SER A 6 -23.62 -65.32 3.35
N PHE A 7 -24.43 -64.33 3.74
CA PHE A 7 -24.93 -63.27 2.86
C PHE A 7 -23.84 -62.22 2.62
N ALA A 8 -23.59 -61.87 1.36
CA ALA A 8 -22.73 -60.75 0.98
C ALA A 8 -23.59 -59.53 0.61
N LEU A 9 -23.41 -58.43 1.35
CA LEU A 9 -24.01 -57.12 1.08
C LEU A 9 -23.05 -56.33 0.18
N ALA A 10 -23.49 -55.93 -1.01
CA ALA A 10 -22.72 -55.05 -1.90
C ALA A 10 -22.98 -53.58 -1.54
N ALA A 11 -21.96 -52.86 -1.09
CA ALA A 11 -22.00 -51.42 -0.86
C ALA A 11 -21.59 -50.67 -2.14
N PHE A 12 -22.49 -49.87 -2.70
CA PHE A 12 -22.19 -48.90 -3.75
C PHE A 12 -21.57 -47.65 -3.10
N ALA A 13 -20.28 -47.40 -3.36
CA ALA A 13 -19.63 -46.15 -3.00
C ALA A 13 -19.90 -45.10 -4.09
N ALA A 14 -20.68 -44.07 -3.74
CA ALA A 14 -20.83 -42.88 -4.58
C ALA A 14 -19.55 -42.04 -4.46
N ILE A 15 -18.76 -41.98 -5.54
CA ILE A 15 -17.62 -41.08 -5.64
C ILE A 15 -18.18 -39.67 -5.87
N ALA A 16 -18.18 -38.84 -4.82
CA ALA A 16 -18.43 -37.42 -4.96
C ALA A 16 -17.26 -36.79 -5.74
N ALA A 17 -17.49 -36.46 -7.01
CA ALA A 17 -16.55 -35.65 -7.78
C ALA A 17 -16.51 -34.25 -7.15
N SER A 18 -15.38 -33.89 -6.54
CA SER A 18 -15.10 -32.50 -6.16
C SER A 18 -15.15 -31.64 -7.42
N PRO A 19 -15.88 -30.51 -7.46
CA PRO A 19 -15.85 -29.64 -8.62
C PRO A 19 -14.42 -29.17 -8.83
N ALA A 20 -13.86 -29.42 -10.01
CA ALA A 20 -12.57 -28.85 -10.39
C ALA A 20 -12.69 -27.33 -10.29
N LEU A 21 -11.84 -26.68 -9.47
CA LEU A 21 -11.73 -25.23 -9.50
C LEU A 21 -11.38 -24.83 -10.93
N ALA A 22 -12.17 -23.93 -11.53
CA ALA A 22 -11.85 -23.37 -12.82
C ALA A 22 -10.44 -22.76 -12.77
N ALA A 23 -9.64 -22.99 -13.81
CA ALA A 23 -8.31 -22.40 -13.90
C ALA A 23 -8.43 -20.87 -13.86
N GLN A 24 -7.55 -20.21 -13.11
CA GLN A 24 -7.49 -18.76 -13.07
C GLN A 24 -7.22 -18.19 -14.48
N PRO A 25 -7.90 -17.10 -14.90
CA PRO A 25 -7.61 -16.46 -16.17
C PRO A 25 -6.18 -15.89 -16.17
N ALA A 26 -5.65 -15.55 -17.35
CA ALA A 26 -4.40 -14.82 -17.43
C ALA A 26 -4.53 -13.42 -16.79
N THR A 27 -3.42 -12.83 -16.36
CA THR A 27 -3.41 -11.43 -15.90
C THR A 27 -3.20 -10.48 -17.07
N VAL A 28 -4.08 -9.50 -17.22
CA VAL A 28 -3.88 -8.36 -18.12
C VAL A 28 -3.27 -7.21 -17.32
N ARG A 29 -2.23 -6.60 -17.86
CA ARG A 29 -1.69 -5.32 -17.40
C ARG A 29 -1.85 -4.27 -18.49
N LEU A 30 -2.50 -3.16 -18.17
CA LEU A 30 -2.58 -1.97 -19.01
C LEU A 30 -1.60 -0.94 -18.46
N ASP A 31 -0.55 -0.64 -19.22
CA ASP A 31 0.41 0.42 -18.93
C ASP A 31 -0.06 1.70 -19.63
N TYR A 32 0.00 2.84 -18.94
CA TYR A 32 -0.40 4.15 -19.45
C TYR A 32 0.47 5.26 -18.88
N ILE A 33 0.49 6.40 -19.57
CA ILE A 33 1.14 7.63 -19.12
C ILE A 33 0.08 8.56 -18.54
N HIS A 34 0.31 9.02 -17.32
CA HIS A 34 -0.45 10.07 -16.67
C HIS A 34 0.42 11.32 -16.61
N SER A 35 0.00 12.39 -17.30
CA SER A 35 0.82 13.61 -17.42
C SER A 35 0.02 14.88 -17.23
N GLY A 36 0.66 15.92 -16.71
CA GLY A 36 -0.01 17.17 -16.41
C GLY A 36 0.75 18.03 -15.41
N ASN A 37 -0.02 18.84 -14.67
CA ASN A 37 0.42 19.81 -13.67
C ASN A 37 -0.64 19.96 -12.58
N ALA A 38 -0.51 20.99 -11.73
CA ALA A 38 -1.46 21.30 -10.67
C ALA A 38 -2.91 21.45 -11.18
N LEU A 39 -3.11 22.00 -12.38
CA LEU A 39 -4.42 22.39 -12.90
C LEU A 39 -5.00 21.41 -13.94
N ASN A 40 -4.15 20.75 -14.73
CA ASN A 40 -4.57 19.91 -15.84
C ASN A 40 -3.93 18.53 -15.75
N GLU A 41 -4.63 17.50 -16.24
CA GLU A 41 -4.09 16.15 -16.40
C GLU A 41 -4.58 15.54 -17.71
N SER A 42 -3.81 14.59 -18.22
CA SER A 42 -4.08 13.84 -19.44
C SER A 42 -3.54 12.42 -19.30
N TYR A 43 -4.17 11.50 -20.02
CA TYR A 43 -3.86 10.08 -19.99
C TYR A 43 -3.65 9.57 -21.41
N ALA A 44 -2.70 8.66 -21.58
CA ALA A 44 -2.45 7.98 -22.84
C ALA A 44 -2.09 6.51 -22.60
N MET A 45 -2.75 5.60 -23.29
CA MET A 45 -2.39 4.17 -23.25
C MET A 45 -0.98 3.98 -23.84
N GLU A 46 -0.11 3.27 -23.11
CA GLU A 46 1.22 2.90 -23.58
C GLU A 46 1.17 1.50 -24.24
N ARG A 47 0.72 0.48 -23.49
CA ARG A 47 0.65 -0.89 -23.99
C ARG A 47 -0.29 -1.77 -23.16
N VAL A 48 -0.72 -2.87 -23.78
CA VAL A 48 -1.43 -3.97 -23.13
C VAL A 48 -0.52 -5.20 -23.08
N VAL A 49 -0.42 -5.81 -21.90
CA VAL A 49 0.50 -6.91 -21.61
C VAL A 49 -0.29 -8.08 -21.01
N ILE A 50 -0.02 -9.29 -21.47
CA ILE A 50 -0.38 -10.52 -20.75
C ILE A 50 0.83 -10.93 -19.91
N GLU A 51 0.68 -10.87 -18.59
CA GLU A 51 1.74 -11.28 -17.65
C GLU A 51 1.93 -12.81 -17.69
N PRO A 52 3.13 -13.33 -17.34
CA PRO A 52 3.44 -14.75 -17.49
C PRO A 52 2.74 -15.64 -16.46
N LEU A 53 2.23 -15.07 -15.36
CA LEU A 53 1.50 -15.80 -14.32
C LEU A 53 -0.01 -15.54 -14.41
N PRO A 54 -0.84 -16.53 -14.04
CA PRO A 54 -2.28 -16.35 -13.98
C PRO A 54 -2.68 -15.29 -12.96
N TRP A 55 -3.92 -14.82 -13.07
CA TRP A 55 -4.52 -13.87 -12.14
C TRP A 55 -4.46 -14.43 -10.71
N PRO A 56 -3.87 -13.71 -9.74
CA PRO A 56 -3.73 -14.20 -8.38
C PRO A 56 -5.02 -14.04 -7.56
N GLY A 57 -5.86 -13.04 -7.86
CA GLY A 57 -7.00 -12.67 -7.01
C GLY A 57 -8.24 -13.56 -7.15
N ASP A 58 -9.18 -13.41 -6.22
CA ASP A 58 -10.44 -14.16 -6.20
C ASP A 58 -11.42 -13.71 -7.31
N MET A 59 -11.73 -14.60 -8.25
CA MET A 59 -12.72 -14.36 -9.32
C MET A 59 -14.17 -14.26 -8.80
N ARG A 60 -14.45 -14.61 -7.54
CA ARG A 60 -15.74 -14.37 -6.87
C ARG A 60 -15.83 -12.95 -6.29
N ARG A 61 -14.72 -12.20 -6.26
CA ARG A 61 -14.62 -10.87 -5.65
C ARG A 61 -13.93 -9.87 -6.57
N THR A 62 -14.41 -9.77 -7.80
CA THR A 62 -13.85 -8.85 -8.81
C THR A 62 -14.24 -7.39 -8.62
N ILE A 63 -15.27 -7.10 -7.82
CA ILE A 63 -15.75 -5.73 -7.56
C ILE A 63 -15.28 -5.25 -6.20
N ASP A 64 -14.60 -4.10 -6.18
CA ASP A 64 -14.25 -3.36 -4.98
C ASP A 64 -15.44 -2.48 -4.54
N ASP A 65 -15.94 -2.72 -3.33
CA ASP A 65 -17.02 -1.99 -2.69
C ASP A 65 -16.55 -1.16 -1.48
N THR A 66 -15.24 -1.00 -1.30
CA THR A 66 -14.65 -0.26 -0.18
C THR A 66 -14.65 1.25 -0.41
N ASN A 67 -14.81 1.69 -1.66
CA ASN A 67 -14.76 3.08 -2.07
C ASN A 67 -13.48 3.79 -1.55
N ARG A 68 -12.30 3.18 -1.75
CA ARG A 68 -11.00 3.76 -1.38
C ARG A 68 -10.19 4.25 -2.58
N GLY A 69 -9.20 5.11 -2.31
CA GLY A 69 -8.26 5.65 -3.30
C GLY A 69 -8.72 6.97 -3.93
N ASN A 70 -7.76 7.73 -4.45
CA ASN A 70 -8.01 8.93 -5.27
C ASN A 70 -8.58 8.58 -6.65
N ASN A 71 -8.30 7.36 -7.11
CA ASN A 71 -8.69 6.80 -8.37
C ASN A 71 -9.35 5.43 -8.20
N MET A 72 -10.08 5.01 -9.23
CA MET A 72 -10.68 3.68 -9.34
C MET A 72 -10.51 3.21 -10.77
N VAL A 73 -10.05 1.97 -10.96
CA VAL A 73 -10.13 1.31 -12.27
C VAL A 73 -11.43 0.55 -12.34
N GLU A 74 -12.14 0.68 -13.45
CA GLU A 74 -13.27 -0.16 -13.80
C GLU A 74 -13.00 -0.81 -15.15
N VAL A 75 -13.26 -2.12 -15.24
CA VAL A 75 -13.24 -2.86 -16.50
C VAL A 75 -14.67 -3.25 -16.81
N VAL A 76 -15.19 -2.73 -17.91
CA VAL A 76 -16.56 -3.01 -18.33
C VAL A 76 -16.60 -3.73 -19.66
N ASP A 77 -17.59 -4.58 -19.86
CA ASP A 77 -17.91 -5.14 -21.17
C ASP A 77 -18.13 -4.02 -22.20
N ALA A 78 -17.42 -4.05 -23.32
CA ALA A 78 -17.43 -2.95 -24.29
C ALA A 78 -18.78 -2.77 -25.01
N LYS A 79 -19.63 -3.81 -25.04
CA LYS A 79 -20.92 -3.80 -25.76
C LYS A 79 -22.09 -3.43 -24.86
N THR A 80 -22.10 -3.95 -23.64
CA THR A 80 -23.22 -3.90 -22.69
C THR A 80 -22.99 -2.90 -21.56
N GLY A 81 -21.72 -2.57 -21.27
CA GLY A 81 -21.35 -1.73 -20.13
C GLY A 81 -21.41 -2.45 -18.78
N GLU A 82 -21.58 -3.78 -18.76
CA GLU A 82 -21.53 -4.60 -17.54
C GLU A 82 -20.18 -4.42 -16.82
N LEU A 83 -20.21 -4.12 -15.52
CA LEU A 83 -19.00 -4.02 -14.72
C LEU A 83 -18.45 -5.42 -14.38
N LEU A 84 -17.25 -5.70 -14.88
CA LEU A 84 -16.59 -7.00 -14.73
C LEU A 84 -15.57 -7.01 -13.58
N TYR A 85 -14.88 -5.88 -13.39
CA TYR A 85 -13.85 -5.73 -12.36
C TYR A 85 -13.69 -4.27 -11.93
N SER A 86 -13.41 -4.05 -10.65
CA SER A 86 -13.00 -2.74 -10.14
C SER A 86 -12.01 -2.82 -8.98
N ARG A 87 -11.10 -1.84 -8.88
CA ARG A 87 -10.21 -1.64 -7.73
C ARG A 87 -9.89 -0.16 -7.51
N GLY A 88 -9.95 0.28 -6.25
CA GLY A 88 -9.46 1.58 -5.83
C GLY A 88 -7.94 1.64 -5.81
N PHE A 89 -7.37 2.79 -6.16
CA PHE A 89 -5.93 3.05 -6.08
C PHE A 89 -5.64 4.56 -5.99
N SER A 90 -4.41 4.92 -5.68
CA SER A 90 -3.88 6.27 -5.77
C SER A 90 -2.65 6.28 -6.67
N THR A 91 -2.09 7.45 -6.97
CA THR A 91 -0.96 7.55 -7.91
C THR A 91 0.11 8.51 -7.44
N VAL A 92 1.34 8.26 -7.87
CA VAL A 92 2.48 9.18 -7.68
C VAL A 92 2.16 10.56 -8.28
N PHE A 93 1.43 10.62 -9.40
CA PHE A 93 1.00 11.88 -9.99
C PHE A 93 0.05 12.66 -9.07
N ALA A 94 -0.91 11.98 -8.42
CA ALA A 94 -1.87 12.63 -7.53
C ALA A 94 -1.18 13.33 -6.34
N GLU A 95 -0.12 12.71 -5.81
CA GLU A 95 0.74 13.33 -4.80
C GLU A 95 1.61 14.45 -5.38
N TRP A 96 2.25 14.22 -6.51
CA TRP A 96 3.11 15.23 -7.16
C TRP A 96 2.33 16.51 -7.50
N ARG A 97 1.08 16.39 -7.95
CA ARG A 97 0.21 17.52 -8.34
C ARG A 97 0.05 18.56 -7.23
N SER A 98 0.13 18.16 -5.95
CA SER A 98 -0.04 19.08 -4.81
C SER A 98 1.28 19.72 -4.34
N THR A 99 2.37 19.51 -5.07
CA THR A 99 3.68 20.11 -4.79
C THR A 99 3.83 21.48 -5.48
N ASP A 100 4.78 22.29 -5.00
CA ASP A 100 5.13 23.57 -5.62
C ASP A 100 5.62 23.41 -7.07
N GLU A 101 6.37 22.33 -7.35
CA GLU A 101 6.87 22.00 -8.69
C GLU A 101 5.72 21.92 -9.71
N ALA A 102 4.60 21.32 -9.32
CA ALA A 102 3.45 21.13 -10.21
C ALA A 102 2.73 22.44 -10.56
N ALA A 103 2.94 23.53 -9.82
CA ALA A 103 2.42 24.85 -10.19
C ALA A 103 3.17 25.47 -11.39
N HIS A 104 4.38 24.97 -11.67
CA HIS A 104 5.32 25.61 -12.61
C HIS A 104 5.87 24.65 -13.68
N ALA A 105 5.58 23.36 -13.60
CA ALA A 105 6.08 22.35 -14.53
C ALA A 105 4.98 21.37 -14.96
N ASN A 106 5.18 20.78 -16.14
CA ASN A 106 4.46 19.60 -16.58
C ASN A 106 5.35 18.36 -16.41
N ARG A 107 4.81 17.28 -15.84
CA ARG A 107 5.50 15.99 -15.75
C ARG A 107 4.62 14.85 -16.22
N GLY A 108 5.26 13.77 -16.64
CA GLY A 108 4.62 12.50 -16.97
C GLY A 108 5.10 11.40 -16.02
N PHE A 109 4.17 10.53 -15.63
CA PHE A 109 4.41 9.36 -14.80
C PHE A 109 3.84 8.13 -15.52
N GLN A 110 4.62 7.06 -15.54
CA GLN A 110 4.13 5.76 -15.98
C GLN A 110 3.28 5.15 -14.87
N GLU A 111 2.14 4.58 -15.25
CA GLU A 111 1.21 3.92 -14.35
C GLU A 111 0.73 2.62 -14.98
N SER A 112 0.29 1.69 -14.13
CA SER A 112 -0.28 0.42 -14.59
C SER A 112 -1.47 0.02 -13.76
N VAL A 113 -2.48 -0.54 -14.42
CA VAL A 113 -3.58 -1.27 -13.77
C VAL A 113 -3.57 -2.72 -14.23
N ARG A 114 -3.95 -3.64 -13.32
CA ARG A 114 -4.01 -5.08 -13.57
C ARG A 114 -5.41 -5.62 -13.30
N PHE A 115 -5.85 -6.56 -14.12
CA PHE A 115 -7.17 -7.18 -14.03
C PHE A 115 -7.17 -8.58 -14.67
N PRO A 116 -8.12 -9.47 -14.31
CA PRO A 116 -8.24 -10.78 -14.92
C PRO A 116 -8.61 -10.67 -16.41
N LYS A 117 -8.01 -11.49 -17.27
CA LYS A 117 -8.27 -11.46 -18.73
C LYS A 117 -9.74 -11.78 -19.03
N PRO A 118 -10.49 -10.85 -19.64
CA PRO A 118 -11.83 -11.11 -20.15
C PRO A 118 -11.79 -12.03 -21.39
N ASP A 119 -12.91 -12.68 -21.68
CA ASP A 119 -13.12 -13.51 -22.87
C ASP A 119 -13.54 -12.69 -24.11
N ARG A 120 -13.61 -11.36 -23.96
CA ARG A 120 -14.20 -10.42 -24.91
C ARG A 120 -13.54 -9.03 -24.79
N PRO A 121 -13.68 -8.16 -25.80
CA PRO A 121 -13.23 -6.77 -25.69
C PRO A 121 -13.92 -6.03 -24.54
N VAL A 122 -13.14 -5.20 -23.85
CA VAL A 122 -13.58 -4.41 -22.69
C VAL A 122 -13.23 -2.95 -22.86
N ARG A 123 -13.93 -2.09 -22.13
CA ARG A 123 -13.53 -0.70 -21.92
C ARG A 123 -12.96 -0.58 -20.51
N VAL A 124 -11.70 -0.18 -20.42
CA VAL A 124 -11.08 0.18 -19.14
C VAL A 124 -11.36 1.66 -18.88
N ARG A 125 -11.89 1.98 -17.71
CA ARG A 125 -12.17 3.34 -17.27
C ARG A 125 -11.31 3.65 -16.06
N ILE A 126 -10.58 4.76 -16.10
CA ILE A 126 -9.93 5.34 -14.93
C ILE A 126 -10.83 6.44 -14.42
N LEU A 127 -11.32 6.27 -13.20
CA LEU A 127 -12.14 7.23 -12.50
C LEU A 127 -11.27 8.00 -11.50
N LYS A 128 -11.69 9.23 -11.19
CA LYS A 128 -11.06 10.11 -10.22
C LYS A 128 -12.13 10.70 -9.30
N ARG A 129 -11.78 10.92 -8.04
CA ARG A 129 -12.65 11.65 -7.10
C ARG A 129 -12.77 13.13 -7.46
N ASP A 130 -13.98 13.64 -7.36
CA ASP A 130 -14.25 15.08 -7.30
C ASP A 130 -14.17 15.61 -5.86
N ASP A 131 -14.37 16.92 -5.68
CA ASP A 131 -14.34 17.60 -4.37
C ASP A 131 -15.44 17.14 -3.40
N ARG A 132 -16.39 16.32 -3.86
CA ARG A 132 -17.45 15.69 -3.06
C ARG A 132 -17.13 14.23 -2.74
N ASN A 133 -15.90 13.80 -3.01
CA ASN A 133 -15.45 12.40 -2.94
C ASN A 133 -16.20 11.43 -3.85
N ALA A 134 -16.93 11.91 -4.87
CA ALA A 134 -17.61 11.05 -5.83
C ALA A 134 -16.67 10.70 -6.99
N PHE A 135 -16.69 9.44 -7.42
CA PHE A 135 -15.93 9.02 -8.59
C PHE A 135 -16.61 9.44 -9.89
N SER A 136 -15.82 10.00 -10.81
CA SER A 136 -16.23 10.31 -12.18
C SER A 136 -15.17 9.82 -13.16
N VAL A 137 -15.57 9.46 -14.38
CA VAL A 137 -14.65 8.95 -15.41
C VAL A 137 -13.72 10.07 -15.85
N ALA A 138 -12.41 9.88 -15.62
CA ALA A 138 -11.36 10.78 -16.06
C ALA A 138 -10.77 10.36 -17.41
N TRP A 139 -10.69 9.05 -17.68
CA TRP A 139 -10.16 8.52 -18.93
C TRP A 139 -10.73 7.13 -19.25
N THR A 140 -10.74 6.79 -20.54
CA THR A 140 -11.17 5.47 -21.03
C THR A 140 -10.24 4.95 -22.11
N ALA A 141 -10.02 3.64 -22.14
CA ALA A 141 -9.36 2.92 -23.22
C ALA A 141 -10.16 1.68 -23.62
N ASP A 142 -10.38 1.50 -24.92
CA ASP A 142 -10.93 0.25 -25.46
C ASP A 142 -9.79 -0.76 -25.58
N VAL A 143 -9.95 -1.94 -24.98
CA VAL A 143 -8.94 -2.99 -24.89
C VAL A 143 -9.50 -4.30 -25.43
N ASP A 144 -8.93 -4.76 -26.55
CA ASP A 144 -9.06 -6.13 -27.00
C ASP A 144 -7.80 -6.92 -26.60
N THR A 145 -7.95 -7.81 -25.63
CA THR A 145 -6.81 -8.60 -25.09
C THR A 145 -6.25 -9.62 -26.08
N ASP A 146 -6.95 -9.85 -27.21
CA ASP A 146 -6.55 -10.74 -28.28
C ASP A 146 -6.04 -9.98 -29.53
N ALA A 147 -5.93 -8.65 -29.45
CA ALA A 147 -5.37 -7.82 -30.53
C ALA A 147 -3.88 -8.09 -30.82
N MET A 148 -3.44 -7.70 -32.01
CA MET A 148 -2.12 -8.02 -32.56
C MET A 148 -0.95 -7.33 -31.82
N ASP A 149 -1.21 -6.18 -31.22
CA ASP A 149 -0.25 -5.31 -30.52
C ASP A 149 -0.07 -5.69 -29.03
N VAL A 150 -0.92 -6.56 -28.49
CA VAL A 150 -0.80 -7.07 -27.12
C VAL A 150 0.48 -7.87 -26.94
N VAL A 151 1.27 -7.48 -25.94
CA VAL A 151 2.55 -8.14 -25.59
C VAL A 151 2.28 -9.41 -24.77
N ARG A 152 2.56 -10.58 -25.36
CA ARG A 152 2.30 -11.90 -24.72
C ARG A 152 3.54 -12.67 -24.29
N LYS A 153 4.73 -12.21 -24.68
CA LYS A 153 6.00 -12.87 -24.36
C LYS A 153 6.91 -11.90 -23.65
N GLN A 154 7.22 -12.21 -22.40
CA GLN A 154 8.12 -11.40 -21.58
C GLN A 154 9.54 -11.93 -21.66
N VAL A 155 10.49 -11.02 -21.76
CA VAL A 155 11.92 -11.32 -21.67
C VAL A 155 12.33 -11.12 -20.22
N PRO A 156 13.16 -12.01 -19.64
CA PRO A 156 13.73 -11.77 -18.31
C PRO A 156 14.40 -10.39 -18.21
N PRO A 157 14.46 -9.79 -17.00
CA PRO A 157 15.19 -8.56 -16.80
C PRO A 157 16.62 -8.69 -17.32
N ALA A 158 17.17 -7.62 -17.92
CA ALA A 158 18.47 -7.67 -18.61
C ALA A 158 19.64 -8.17 -17.74
N SER A 159 19.55 -7.99 -16.42
CA SER A 159 20.53 -8.49 -15.46
C SER A 159 20.45 -10.00 -15.20
N MET A 160 19.45 -10.71 -15.75
CA MET A 160 19.16 -12.12 -15.49
C MET A 160 19.20 -12.95 -16.78
N ALA A 161 19.82 -14.14 -16.70
CA ALA A 161 19.86 -15.10 -17.82
C ALA A 161 18.53 -15.84 -18.04
N ALA A 162 17.66 -15.87 -17.03
CA ALA A 162 16.37 -16.56 -17.05
C ALA A 162 15.37 -15.78 -16.18
N ALA A 163 14.08 -16.10 -16.32
CA ALA A 163 13.04 -15.52 -15.48
C ALA A 163 13.37 -15.72 -13.99
N PRO A 164 13.35 -14.65 -13.16
CA PRO A 164 13.66 -14.77 -11.75
C PRO A 164 12.59 -15.63 -11.06
N LYS A 165 13.02 -16.48 -10.13
CA LYS A 165 12.11 -17.30 -9.33
C LYS A 165 11.86 -16.60 -7.99
N PRO A 166 10.60 -16.41 -7.57
CA PRO A 166 10.31 -15.80 -6.28
C PRO A 166 10.72 -16.71 -5.13
N ILE A 167 11.24 -16.09 -4.08
CA ILE A 167 11.53 -16.73 -2.80
C ILE A 167 10.21 -16.84 -2.03
N ALA A 168 9.84 -18.05 -1.62
CA ALA A 168 8.71 -18.25 -0.72
C ALA A 168 9.11 -17.82 0.70
N ILE A 169 8.52 -16.73 1.19
CA ILE A 169 8.69 -16.24 2.56
C ILE A 169 7.67 -16.91 3.47
N ARG A 170 6.40 -16.91 3.06
CA ARG A 170 5.28 -17.55 3.75
C ARG A 170 4.20 -17.91 2.74
N VAL A 171 3.78 -19.18 2.64
CA VAL A 171 2.71 -19.59 1.72
C VAL A 171 1.67 -20.38 2.51
N ASN A 172 0.47 -19.82 2.65
CA ASN A 172 -0.64 -20.39 3.43
C ASN A 172 -1.74 -21.01 2.57
N GLY A 173 -1.66 -20.93 1.25
CA GLY A 173 -2.60 -21.60 0.35
C GLY A 173 -2.58 -21.06 -1.08
N PRO A 174 -3.54 -21.46 -1.91
CA PRO A 174 -3.70 -20.94 -3.26
C PRO A 174 -3.93 -19.43 -3.25
N SER A 175 -3.28 -18.70 -4.17
CA SER A 175 -3.42 -17.25 -4.34
C SER A 175 -4.87 -16.74 -4.37
N PRO A 176 -5.83 -17.40 -5.08
CA PRO A 176 -7.20 -16.89 -5.14
C PRO A 176 -7.96 -16.84 -3.82
N ASP A 177 -7.44 -17.43 -2.75
CA ASP A 177 -8.03 -17.39 -1.40
C ASP A 177 -7.13 -16.63 -0.40
N LYS A 178 -6.13 -15.87 -0.88
CA LYS A 178 -5.08 -15.25 -0.07
C LYS A 178 -4.78 -13.85 -0.59
N VAL A 179 -4.34 -12.98 0.32
CA VAL A 179 -3.63 -11.75 -0.03
C VAL A 179 -2.21 -12.12 -0.45
N ASP A 180 -1.83 -11.89 -1.71
CA ASP A 180 -0.43 -12.05 -2.14
C ASP A 180 0.36 -10.73 -1.99
N LEU A 181 1.26 -10.70 -1.00
CA LEU A 181 2.24 -9.64 -0.78
C LEU A 181 3.58 -10.02 -1.43
N LEU A 182 4.07 -9.17 -2.32
CA LEU A 182 5.40 -9.29 -2.92
C LEU A 182 6.37 -8.29 -2.30
N ILE A 183 7.40 -8.80 -1.64
CA ILE A 183 8.53 -8.00 -1.16
C ILE A 183 9.58 -7.90 -2.27
N LEU A 184 9.83 -6.68 -2.75
CA LEU A 184 10.91 -6.40 -3.67
C LEU A 184 12.14 -5.87 -2.93
N GLY A 185 13.34 -6.16 -3.43
CA GLY A 185 14.59 -5.58 -2.92
C GLY A 185 15.22 -4.64 -3.93
N ASP A 186 15.66 -3.47 -3.48
CA ASP A 186 16.43 -2.51 -4.27
C ASP A 186 17.68 -2.02 -3.53
N GLY A 187 18.76 -1.77 -4.27
CA GLY A 187 20.06 -1.39 -3.68
C GLY A 187 20.85 -2.55 -3.07
N TYR A 188 20.49 -3.81 -3.34
CA TYR A 188 21.24 -4.98 -2.86
C TYR A 188 22.22 -5.47 -3.92
N THR A 189 23.51 -5.52 -3.62
CA THR A 189 24.50 -6.16 -4.50
C THR A 189 24.31 -7.68 -4.51
N ARG A 190 25.02 -8.38 -5.41
CA ARG A 190 25.04 -9.85 -5.40
C ARG A 190 25.48 -10.43 -4.04
N ALA A 191 26.41 -9.76 -3.36
CA ALA A 191 26.86 -10.16 -2.02
C ALA A 191 25.82 -9.86 -0.93
N ASP A 192 24.92 -8.90 -1.15
CA ASP A 192 23.86 -8.54 -0.21
C ASP A 192 22.60 -9.41 -0.34
N MET A 193 22.50 -10.30 -1.33
CA MET A 193 21.30 -11.13 -1.53
C MET A 193 20.90 -11.97 -0.30
N PRO A 194 21.84 -12.61 0.44
CA PRO A 194 21.49 -13.28 1.69
C PRO A 194 20.96 -12.31 2.76
N LYS A 195 21.47 -11.07 2.80
CA LYS A 195 20.99 -10.01 3.70
C LYS A 195 19.57 -9.60 3.31
N PHE A 196 19.28 -9.42 2.02
CA PHE A 196 17.93 -9.12 1.53
C PHE A 196 16.92 -10.17 1.99
N GLU A 197 17.19 -11.46 1.72
CA GLU A 197 16.26 -12.53 2.09
C GLU A 197 16.03 -12.59 3.61
N ALA A 198 17.11 -12.50 4.41
CA ALA A 198 17.00 -12.50 5.86
C ALA A 198 16.15 -11.32 6.37
N THR A 199 16.33 -10.13 5.80
CA THR A 199 15.56 -8.94 6.19
C THR A 199 14.11 -9.05 5.74
N ALA A 200 13.83 -9.56 4.54
CA ALA A 200 12.47 -9.80 4.06
C ALA A 200 11.70 -10.76 4.99
N ARG A 201 12.34 -11.86 5.45
CA ARG A 201 11.75 -12.78 6.43
C ARG A 201 11.47 -12.09 7.76
N LYS A 202 12.46 -11.36 8.30
CA LYS A 202 12.33 -10.64 9.57
C LYS A 202 11.18 -9.62 9.55
N LEU A 203 11.08 -8.82 8.49
CA LEU A 203 10.07 -7.77 8.38
C LEU A 203 8.67 -8.35 8.12
N ALA A 204 8.57 -9.41 7.31
CA ALA A 204 7.32 -10.15 7.17
C ALA A 204 6.86 -10.73 8.52
N ASP A 205 7.76 -11.34 9.30
CA ASP A 205 7.41 -11.84 10.63
C ASP A 205 6.97 -10.73 11.59
N HIS A 206 7.60 -9.54 11.50
CA HIS A 206 7.18 -8.39 12.28
C HIS A 206 5.79 -7.88 11.88
N LEU A 207 5.48 -7.81 10.58
CA LEU A 207 4.13 -7.47 10.09
C LEU A 207 3.09 -8.39 10.75
N PHE A 208 3.32 -9.70 10.75
CA PHE A 208 2.42 -10.67 11.35
C PHE A 208 2.56 -10.81 12.88
N ALA A 209 3.37 -9.98 13.53
CA ALA A 209 3.34 -9.78 14.98
C ALA A 209 2.44 -8.58 15.36
N THR A 210 2.06 -7.75 14.39
CA THR A 210 1.26 -6.53 14.58
C THR A 210 -0.21 -6.79 14.24
N SER A 211 -1.12 -6.50 15.17
CA SER A 211 -2.57 -6.63 14.92
C SER A 211 -3.07 -5.51 13.99
N PRO A 212 -3.98 -5.80 13.02
CA PRO A 212 -4.73 -7.04 12.87
C PRO A 212 -4.06 -8.12 11.99
N PHE A 213 -2.89 -7.85 11.40
CA PHE A 213 -2.19 -8.81 10.54
C PHE A 213 -1.82 -10.08 11.31
N LYS A 214 -1.52 -9.97 12.60
CA LYS A 214 -1.27 -11.10 13.50
C LYS A 214 -2.41 -12.11 13.50
N GLU A 215 -3.63 -11.65 13.74
CA GLU A 215 -4.82 -12.51 13.79
C GLU A 215 -5.18 -13.06 12.41
N ARG A 216 -4.82 -12.30 11.37
CA ARG A 216 -5.13 -12.60 9.96
C ARG A 216 -3.95 -13.22 9.20
N ALA A 217 -2.92 -13.66 9.90
CA ALA A 217 -1.67 -14.16 9.34
C ALA A 217 -1.82 -15.31 8.33
N ARG A 218 -2.88 -16.11 8.45
CA ARG A 218 -3.22 -17.24 7.56
C ARG A 218 -3.91 -16.84 6.26
N ASP A 219 -4.36 -15.58 6.16
CA ASP A 219 -4.99 -15.05 4.96
C ASP A 219 -3.96 -14.50 3.95
N PHE A 220 -2.67 -14.57 4.25
CA PHE A 220 -1.60 -14.01 3.40
C PHE A 220 -0.69 -15.09 2.82
N ASN A 221 -0.26 -14.86 1.59
CA ASN A 221 0.98 -15.38 1.02
C ASN A 221 1.99 -14.23 0.92
N VAL A 222 3.27 -14.53 1.15
CA VAL A 222 4.38 -13.58 1.02
C VAL A 222 5.48 -14.19 0.16
N TRP A 223 5.83 -13.45 -0.88
CA TRP A 223 6.88 -13.76 -1.83
C TRP A 223 7.96 -12.69 -1.77
N ALA A 224 9.19 -13.02 -2.18
CA ALA A 224 10.25 -12.03 -2.31
C ALA A 224 11.03 -12.17 -3.62
N LEU A 225 11.44 -11.03 -4.18
CA LEU A 225 12.26 -10.93 -5.39
C LEU A 225 13.22 -9.75 -5.27
N ALA A 226 14.47 -9.91 -5.70
CA ALA A 226 15.41 -8.81 -5.84
C ALA A 226 16.28 -9.04 -7.06
N LEU A 227 16.71 -7.94 -7.67
CA LEU A 227 17.74 -7.96 -8.71
C LEU A 227 19.03 -7.36 -8.13
N PRO A 228 20.19 -7.95 -8.41
CA PRO A 228 21.45 -7.37 -7.96
C PRO A 228 21.70 -6.03 -8.62
N THR A 229 22.23 -5.09 -7.85
CA THR A 229 22.87 -3.86 -8.33
C THR A 229 24.40 -3.96 -8.19
N GLU A 230 25.12 -3.06 -8.84
CA GLU A 230 26.58 -2.95 -8.77
C GLU A 230 27.03 -2.32 -7.43
N GLU A 231 26.28 -1.35 -6.92
CA GLU A 231 26.62 -0.59 -5.71
C GLU A 231 25.56 -0.79 -4.62
N SER A 232 25.99 -0.92 -3.36
CA SER A 232 25.07 -1.13 -2.23
C SER A 232 24.35 0.17 -1.88
N GLY A 233 23.04 0.08 -1.63
CA GLY A 233 22.17 1.21 -1.32
C GLY A 233 21.61 1.93 -2.55
N VAL A 234 20.55 2.72 -2.34
CA VAL A 234 19.87 3.48 -3.38
C VAL A 234 20.31 4.95 -3.42
N SER A 235 19.92 5.65 -4.48
CA SER A 235 20.23 7.07 -4.68
C SER A 235 19.65 7.97 -3.59
N ARG A 236 20.45 8.97 -3.18
CA ARG A 236 20.06 10.10 -2.32
C ARG A 236 20.68 11.39 -2.87
N PRO A 237 20.02 12.03 -3.85
CA PRO A 237 20.51 13.23 -4.50
C PRO A 237 20.89 14.38 -3.55
N SER A 238 20.18 14.55 -2.43
CA SER A 238 20.46 15.62 -1.45
C SER A 238 21.85 15.53 -0.81
N THR A 239 22.48 14.34 -0.85
CA THR A 239 23.85 14.11 -0.36
C THR A 239 24.84 13.82 -1.48
N GLY A 240 24.46 14.00 -2.74
CA GLY A 240 25.30 13.69 -3.91
C GLY A 240 25.50 12.19 -4.17
N VAL A 241 24.70 11.32 -3.56
CA VAL A 241 24.77 9.87 -3.76
C VAL A 241 23.84 9.47 -4.91
N HIS A 242 24.41 8.88 -5.96
CA HIS A 242 23.69 8.49 -7.18
C HIS A 242 24.01 7.05 -7.56
N HIS A 243 23.37 6.10 -6.87
CA HIS A 243 23.48 4.69 -7.22
C HIS A 243 22.35 4.32 -8.18
N ALA A 244 22.70 3.88 -9.37
CA ALA A 244 21.74 3.31 -10.30
C ALA A 244 21.26 1.96 -9.76
N SER A 245 19.97 1.68 -9.90
CA SER A 245 19.37 0.44 -9.44
C SER A 245 18.28 -0.03 -10.40
N PRO A 246 17.97 -1.34 -10.46
CA PRO A 246 16.98 -1.87 -11.40
C PRO A 246 15.58 -1.29 -11.24
N LEU A 247 15.19 -0.87 -10.03
CA LEU A 247 13.90 -0.25 -9.78
C LEU A 247 13.97 1.28 -9.75
N GLY A 248 15.16 1.88 -9.77
CA GLY A 248 15.33 3.33 -9.70
C GLY A 248 14.76 3.97 -8.44
N THR A 249 14.64 3.20 -7.34
CA THR A 249 14.14 3.73 -6.07
C THR A 249 15.12 4.78 -5.55
N ARG A 250 14.61 5.88 -4.97
CA ARG A 250 15.48 6.91 -4.42
C ARG A 250 14.82 7.69 -3.29
N TYR A 251 15.66 8.28 -2.45
CA TYR A 251 15.26 9.35 -1.51
C TYR A 251 14.98 10.66 -2.26
N ASP A 252 14.58 11.68 -1.51
CA ASP A 252 14.35 13.05 -1.98
C ASP A 252 13.23 13.14 -3.02
N ILE A 253 12.22 12.28 -2.92
CA ILE A 253 11.05 12.37 -3.78
C ILE A 253 10.31 13.69 -3.46
N PHE A 254 10.03 14.45 -4.51
CA PHE A 254 9.42 15.79 -4.44
C PHE A 254 10.16 16.79 -3.52
N GLY A 255 11.47 16.58 -3.31
CA GLY A 255 12.28 17.41 -2.42
C GLY A 255 12.16 17.07 -0.93
N SER A 256 11.39 16.04 -0.56
CA SER A 256 11.31 15.55 0.83
C SER A 256 12.43 14.56 1.13
N GLU A 257 13.35 14.93 2.01
CA GLU A 257 14.58 14.18 2.37
C GLU A 257 14.34 12.68 2.65
N ARG A 258 13.24 12.37 3.33
CA ARG A 258 12.93 11.01 3.81
C ARG A 258 11.96 10.26 2.92
N TYR A 259 11.43 10.91 1.88
CA TYR A 259 10.42 10.29 1.03
C TYR A 259 11.10 9.43 -0.03
N VAL A 260 10.80 8.14 0.00
CA VAL A 260 11.43 7.12 -0.82
C VAL A 260 10.38 6.45 -1.69
N LEU A 261 10.54 6.56 -3.01
CA LEU A 261 9.69 5.89 -4.00
C LEU A 261 10.53 5.49 -5.22
N THR A 262 9.97 4.64 -6.07
CA THR A 262 10.35 4.57 -7.48
C THR A 262 9.36 5.36 -8.32
N THR A 263 9.85 6.04 -9.36
CA THR A 263 9.01 6.61 -10.42
C THR A 263 9.07 5.80 -11.72
N ASP A 264 9.79 4.68 -11.72
CA ASP A 264 9.90 3.75 -12.85
C ASP A 264 8.94 2.58 -12.66
N ASN A 265 7.65 2.89 -12.83
CA ASN A 265 6.59 1.88 -12.70
C ASN A 265 6.77 0.74 -13.73
N ARG A 266 7.35 1.02 -14.89
CA ARG A 266 7.60 -0.04 -15.89
C ARG A 266 8.59 -1.06 -15.36
N ALA A 267 9.74 -0.63 -14.86
CA ALA A 267 10.74 -1.53 -14.28
C ALA A 267 10.15 -2.32 -13.09
N LEU A 268 9.38 -1.65 -12.23
CA LEU A 268 8.65 -2.28 -11.13
C LEU A 268 7.76 -3.43 -11.60
N ARG A 269 6.91 -3.19 -12.60
CA ARG A 269 5.95 -4.19 -13.10
C ARG A 269 6.63 -5.28 -13.91
N GLU A 270 7.69 -4.98 -14.63
CA GLU A 270 8.48 -5.97 -15.38
C GLU A 270 9.23 -6.94 -14.46
N LEU A 271 9.60 -6.54 -13.24
CA LEU A 271 10.10 -7.46 -12.22
C LEU A 271 8.95 -8.19 -11.50
N ALA A 272 7.93 -7.46 -11.04
CA ALA A 272 6.87 -8.01 -10.20
C ALA A 272 6.04 -9.12 -10.87
N GLN A 273 5.90 -9.07 -12.20
CA GLN A 273 5.14 -10.06 -12.99
C GLN A 273 5.62 -11.52 -12.87
N TYR A 274 6.79 -11.76 -12.26
CA TYR A 274 7.35 -13.10 -12.03
C TYR A 274 6.98 -13.71 -10.67
N ALA A 275 6.10 -13.08 -9.90
CA ALA A 275 5.51 -13.63 -8.68
C ALA A 275 3.98 -13.44 -8.68
N PRO A 276 3.20 -14.27 -7.95
CA PRO A 276 1.85 -13.91 -7.59
C PRO A 276 1.88 -12.67 -6.69
N TYR A 277 1.09 -11.64 -7.02
CA TYR A 277 1.03 -10.44 -6.21
C TYR A 277 -0.23 -9.62 -6.48
N GLU A 278 -0.71 -8.98 -5.42
CA GLU A 278 -1.71 -7.90 -5.45
C GLU A 278 -1.18 -6.64 -4.75
N PHE A 279 -0.27 -6.83 -3.79
CA PHE A 279 0.42 -5.76 -3.06
C PHE A 279 1.95 -5.88 -3.18
N ILE A 280 2.64 -4.75 -3.18
CA ILE A 280 4.10 -4.69 -3.30
C ILE A 280 4.69 -3.84 -2.17
N GLU A 281 5.77 -4.35 -1.58
CA GLU A 281 6.58 -3.60 -0.63
C GLU A 281 8.06 -3.66 -1.01
N ILE A 282 8.71 -2.51 -1.18
CA ILE A 282 10.09 -2.40 -1.64
C ILE A 282 11.01 -2.13 -0.44
N LEU A 283 11.88 -3.08 -0.14
CA LEU A 283 12.98 -2.90 0.81
C LEU A 283 14.13 -2.19 0.12
N VAL A 284 14.52 -1.03 0.62
CA VAL A 284 15.74 -0.33 0.16
C VAL A 284 16.89 -0.62 1.10
N ASN A 285 18.05 -0.99 0.55
CA ASN A 285 19.24 -1.36 1.33
C ASN A 285 19.99 -0.14 1.89
N ASN A 286 19.35 0.64 2.76
CA ASN A 286 19.92 1.85 3.36
C ASN A 286 19.62 1.92 4.86
N GLU A 287 20.49 2.61 5.59
CA GLU A 287 20.35 2.87 7.03
C GLU A 287 19.63 4.18 7.35
N THR A 288 19.60 5.12 6.39
CA THR A 288 18.90 6.41 6.55
C THR A 288 17.41 6.20 6.68
N TYR A 289 16.79 6.72 7.74
CA TYR A 289 15.35 6.63 7.93
C TYR A 289 14.61 7.24 6.72
N GLY A 290 13.76 6.44 6.08
CA GLY A 290 12.91 6.86 4.97
C GLY A 290 12.01 5.73 4.48
N GLY A 291 10.96 6.12 3.79
CA GLY A 291 9.90 5.23 3.32
C GLY A 291 8.88 6.03 2.50
N GLY A 292 7.84 5.34 2.07
CA GLY A 292 6.68 5.93 1.43
C GLY A 292 5.66 4.86 1.09
N GLY A 293 4.38 5.22 1.00
CA GLY A 293 3.32 4.27 0.67
C GLY A 293 2.21 4.91 -0.12
N ILE A 294 1.90 4.34 -1.28
CA ILE A 294 0.81 4.80 -2.14
C ILE A 294 -0.22 3.69 -2.26
N PHE A 295 -1.46 4.00 -1.86
CA PHE A 295 -2.58 3.06 -1.87
C PHE A 295 -2.75 2.37 -3.23
N GLY A 296 -2.74 1.04 -3.24
CA GLY A 296 -2.93 0.25 -4.47
C GLY A 296 -1.76 0.28 -5.47
N GLN A 297 -0.63 0.92 -5.16
CA GLN A 297 0.60 0.86 -5.97
C GLN A 297 1.71 0.04 -5.32
N PHE A 298 2.42 0.62 -4.35
CA PHE A 298 3.47 -0.04 -3.56
C PHE A 298 3.78 0.79 -2.30
N SER A 299 4.48 0.18 -1.34
CA SER A 299 5.19 0.87 -0.27
C SER A 299 6.70 0.67 -0.37
N THR A 300 7.48 1.49 0.34
CA THR A 300 8.94 1.34 0.49
C THR A 300 9.35 1.49 1.95
N ALA A 301 10.41 0.79 2.35
CA ALA A 301 10.98 0.90 3.69
C ALA A 301 12.52 0.79 3.67
N ALA A 302 13.20 1.69 4.38
CA ALA A 302 14.64 1.62 4.63
C ALA A 302 14.98 0.44 5.53
N ALA A 303 15.43 -0.65 4.91
CA ALA A 303 15.51 -1.96 5.54
C ALA A 303 16.71 -2.11 6.50
N GLY A 304 17.71 -1.23 6.40
CA GLY A 304 18.86 -1.18 7.30
C GLY A 304 18.67 -0.26 8.50
N ASN A 305 17.58 0.50 8.58
CA ASN A 305 17.35 1.44 9.67
C ASN A 305 16.90 0.74 10.97
N ASP A 306 17.25 1.30 12.12
CA ASP A 306 16.80 0.84 13.45
C ASP A 306 15.26 0.74 13.58
N TRP A 307 14.53 1.57 12.83
CA TRP A 307 13.07 1.63 12.79
C TRP A 307 12.46 0.94 11.58
N ALA A 308 13.21 0.08 10.87
CA ALA A 308 12.72 -0.65 9.69
C ALA A 308 11.41 -1.42 9.97
N ASN A 309 11.27 -2.00 11.16
CA ASN A 309 10.05 -2.67 11.61
C ASN A 309 8.83 -1.73 11.60
N TYR A 310 8.98 -0.52 12.14
CA TYR A 310 7.92 0.48 12.14
C TYR A 310 7.64 0.98 10.72
N LEU A 311 8.68 1.32 9.95
CA LEU A 311 8.56 1.81 8.58
C LEU A 311 7.79 0.81 7.71
N PHE A 312 8.20 -0.46 7.71
CA PHE A 312 7.53 -1.51 6.95
C PHE A 312 6.02 -1.56 7.24
N VAL A 313 5.63 -1.58 8.52
CA VAL A 313 4.21 -1.67 8.88
C VAL A 313 3.42 -0.38 8.62
N HIS A 314 4.02 0.79 8.89
CA HIS A 314 3.41 2.09 8.66
C HIS A 314 3.15 2.34 7.18
N GLU A 315 4.17 2.15 6.35
CA GLU A 315 4.10 2.39 4.91
C GLU A 315 3.19 1.36 4.22
N PHE A 316 3.19 0.12 4.71
CA PHE A 316 2.20 -0.87 4.29
C PHE A 316 0.79 -0.46 4.68
N GLY A 317 0.57 0.24 5.80
CA GLY A 317 -0.74 0.81 6.17
C GLY A 317 -1.31 1.75 5.09
N HIS A 318 -0.49 2.64 4.53
CA HIS A 318 -0.87 3.48 3.40
C HIS A 318 -1.15 2.65 2.14
N HIS A 319 -0.19 1.81 1.73
CA HIS A 319 -0.29 1.05 0.49
C HIS A 319 -1.45 0.04 0.50
N PHE A 320 -1.60 -0.69 1.60
CA PHE A 320 -2.56 -1.77 1.75
C PHE A 320 -3.96 -1.26 2.05
N ALA A 321 -4.11 -0.37 3.03
CA ALA A 321 -5.40 0.04 3.55
C ALA A 321 -5.79 1.48 3.21
N GLY A 322 -4.93 2.27 2.56
CA GLY A 322 -5.26 3.66 2.24
C GLY A 322 -5.51 4.48 3.50
N LEU A 323 -4.73 4.21 4.54
CA LEU A 323 -4.74 5.00 5.77
C LEU A 323 -4.05 6.33 5.49
N ALA A 324 -4.59 7.43 6.01
CA ALA A 324 -3.91 8.71 6.06
C ALA A 324 -2.85 8.70 7.17
N ASP A 325 -1.86 9.59 7.04
CA ASP A 325 -1.05 9.97 8.17
C ASP A 325 -1.89 10.70 9.22
N GLU A 326 -1.79 10.26 10.45
CA GLU A 326 -2.44 10.89 11.59
C GLU A 326 -1.54 11.97 12.22
N TYR A 327 -0.23 11.97 11.90
CA TYR A 327 0.66 13.03 12.38
C TYR A 327 0.48 14.33 11.61
N TYR A 328 0.83 15.44 12.27
CA TYR A 328 0.67 16.78 11.71
C TYR A 328 1.83 17.75 11.99
N THR A 329 2.86 17.29 12.71
CA THR A 329 4.00 18.13 13.12
C THR A 329 5.26 17.86 12.30
N SER A 330 5.22 16.88 11.39
CA SER A 330 6.35 16.56 10.52
C SER A 330 6.30 17.41 9.24
N PRO A 331 7.47 17.80 8.69
CA PRO A 331 7.52 18.48 7.40
C PRO A 331 7.09 17.52 6.28
N VAL A 332 6.31 18.04 5.31
CA VAL A 332 5.83 17.35 4.11
C VAL A 332 6.07 18.18 2.85
N ALA A 333 6.00 17.56 1.68
CA ALA A 333 6.18 18.23 0.38
C ALA A 333 4.88 18.87 -0.18
N TYR A 334 3.73 18.57 0.41
CA TYR A 334 2.42 18.96 -0.09
C TYR A 334 1.99 20.35 0.41
N GLN A 335 1.30 21.10 -0.45
CA GLN A 335 0.67 22.36 -0.08
C GLN A 335 -0.78 22.15 0.37
N SER A 336 -1.20 22.81 1.45
CA SER A 336 -2.63 22.91 1.79
C SER A 336 -3.30 23.90 0.83
N ASN A 337 -4.43 23.51 0.24
CA ASN A 337 -5.21 24.36 -0.66
C ASN A 337 -6.16 25.33 0.09
N GLY A 338 -6.07 25.39 1.42
CA GLY A 338 -6.89 26.24 2.29
C GLY A 338 -8.37 25.82 2.40
N THR A 339 -8.83 24.86 1.59
CA THR A 339 -10.20 24.35 1.61
C THR A 339 -10.20 22.98 2.28
N ARG A 340 -10.78 22.89 3.48
CA ARG A 340 -10.76 21.65 4.26
C ARG A 340 -11.80 20.65 3.77
N GLN A 341 -11.46 19.89 2.73
CA GLN A 341 -12.31 18.82 2.18
C GLN A 341 -12.39 17.63 3.14
N GLU A 342 -13.48 16.85 3.08
CA GLU A 342 -13.52 15.60 3.84
C GLU A 342 -12.52 14.63 3.19
N PRO A 343 -11.53 14.06 3.92
CA PRO A 343 -10.62 13.07 3.35
C PRO A 343 -11.40 11.84 2.87
N TRP A 344 -10.88 11.01 1.98
CA TRP A 344 -11.52 9.72 1.67
C TRP A 344 -11.00 8.60 2.58
N GLU A 345 -9.83 8.80 3.17
CA GLU A 345 -9.14 7.89 4.06
C GLU A 345 -9.99 7.61 5.31
N PRO A 346 -10.02 6.37 5.81
CA PRO A 346 -10.94 5.98 6.86
C PRO A 346 -10.57 6.53 8.25
N ASN A 347 -9.30 6.86 8.47
CA ASN A 347 -8.75 7.27 9.77
C ASN A 347 -8.49 8.78 9.92
N ALA A 348 -9.00 9.61 9.01
CA ALA A 348 -8.96 11.07 9.15
C ALA A 348 -10.31 11.69 8.77
N THR A 349 -10.71 12.79 9.40
CA THR A 349 -11.96 13.50 9.07
C THR A 349 -11.79 15.01 9.21
N ALA A 350 -12.51 15.79 8.39
CA ALA A 350 -12.63 17.24 8.59
C ALA A 350 -13.68 17.59 9.66
N LEU A 351 -14.41 16.58 10.18
CA LEU A 351 -15.44 16.69 11.22
C LEU A 351 -16.47 17.80 10.92
N ARG A 352 -16.84 17.97 9.65
CA ARG A 352 -17.81 19.00 9.24
C ARG A 352 -19.19 18.79 9.89
N ASP A 353 -19.55 17.55 10.17
CA ASP A 353 -20.73 17.17 10.94
C ASP A 353 -20.38 16.05 11.95
N PRO A 354 -20.29 16.35 13.26
CA PRO A 354 -20.03 15.36 14.31
C PRO A 354 -21.05 14.21 14.40
N ALA A 355 -22.28 14.40 13.88
CA ALA A 355 -23.28 13.34 13.82
C ALA A 355 -22.91 12.25 12.79
N HIS A 356 -22.15 12.61 11.76
CA HIS A 356 -21.73 11.75 10.65
C HIS A 356 -20.24 11.40 10.69
N LEU A 357 -19.65 11.34 11.89
CA LEU A 357 -18.27 10.89 12.08
C LEU A 357 -18.04 9.50 11.44
N LYS A 358 -17.01 9.37 10.59
CA LYS A 358 -16.69 8.14 9.84
C LYS A 358 -16.68 6.87 10.68
N TRP A 359 -16.10 6.95 11.87
CA TRP A 359 -15.94 5.82 12.79
C TRP A 359 -16.91 5.87 13.97
N ARG A 360 -18.08 6.49 13.80
CA ARG A 360 -19.10 6.63 14.86
C ARG A 360 -19.43 5.31 15.55
N LYS A 361 -19.42 4.19 14.83
CA LYS A 361 -19.67 2.83 15.37
C LYS A 361 -18.72 2.42 16.51
N PHE A 362 -17.56 3.06 16.64
CA PHE A 362 -16.58 2.80 17.69
C PHE A 362 -16.62 3.82 18.85
N VAL A 363 -17.34 4.93 18.68
CA VAL A 363 -17.39 6.01 19.67
C VAL A 363 -18.47 5.69 20.70
N LYS A 364 -18.11 5.76 21.98
CA LYS A 364 -19.06 5.55 23.09
C LYS A 364 -20.03 6.72 23.20
N ASP A 365 -21.26 6.44 23.64
CA ASP A 365 -22.23 7.48 23.93
C ASP A 365 -21.69 8.47 24.98
N GLY A 366 -21.87 9.76 24.71
CA GLY A 366 -21.39 10.84 25.57
C GLY A 366 -19.91 11.21 25.38
N THR A 367 -19.14 10.52 24.53
CA THR A 367 -17.78 10.97 24.17
C THR A 367 -17.84 12.36 23.50
N PRO A 368 -17.13 13.38 24.03
CA PRO A 368 -17.08 14.70 23.40
C PRO A 368 -16.46 14.63 22.00
N LEU A 369 -17.05 15.35 21.05
CA LEU A 369 -16.54 15.51 19.68
C LEU A 369 -16.47 17.02 19.37
N PRO A 370 -15.26 17.60 19.24
CA PRO A 370 -13.95 16.97 19.33
C PRO A 370 -13.59 16.47 20.73
N THR A 371 -12.74 15.45 20.80
CA THR A 371 -12.33 14.81 22.06
C THR A 371 -11.11 15.53 22.64
N PRO A 372 -11.16 16.01 23.89
CA PRO A 372 -10.03 16.67 24.53
C PRO A 372 -8.81 15.74 24.66
N TRP A 373 -7.61 16.29 24.46
CA TRP A 373 -6.33 15.63 24.67
C TRP A 373 -5.25 16.68 24.96
N PRO A 374 -4.05 16.32 25.46
CA PRO A 374 -3.05 17.29 25.92
C PRO A 374 -2.25 17.88 24.74
N LYS A 375 -2.97 18.47 23.78
CA LYS A 375 -2.46 18.98 22.49
C LYS A 375 -1.36 20.02 22.66
N GLU A 376 -1.58 21.03 23.50
CA GLU A 376 -0.60 22.12 23.70
C GLU A 376 0.73 21.61 24.25
N ALA A 377 0.67 20.67 25.21
CA ALA A 377 1.85 20.03 25.78
C ALA A 377 2.58 19.18 24.72
N TYR A 378 1.83 18.40 23.93
CA TYR A 378 2.37 17.61 22.83
C TYR A 378 3.06 18.50 21.78
N GLU A 379 2.42 19.57 21.34
CA GLU A 379 2.99 20.48 20.33
C GLU A 379 4.23 21.22 20.83
N THR A 380 4.26 21.57 22.11
CA THR A 380 5.45 22.17 22.73
C THR A 380 6.64 21.22 22.71
N ALA A 381 6.42 19.96 23.11
CA ALA A 381 7.44 18.91 23.02
C ALA A 381 7.86 18.64 21.57
N SER A 382 6.90 18.57 20.64
CA SER A 382 7.14 18.31 19.23
C SER A 382 7.97 19.43 18.56
N ARG A 383 7.72 20.71 18.87
CA ARG A 383 8.56 21.82 18.39
C ARG A 383 10.01 21.69 18.85
N ALA A 384 10.22 21.32 20.11
CA ALA A 384 11.57 21.09 20.65
C ALA A 384 12.26 19.91 19.95
N TYR A 385 11.54 18.81 19.77
CA TYR A 385 12.00 17.63 19.03
C TYR A 385 12.39 17.96 17.58
N GLN A 386 11.53 18.68 16.83
CA GLN A 386 11.79 19.03 15.44
C GLN A 386 13.03 19.93 15.30
N LYS A 387 13.25 20.84 16.25
CA LYS A 387 14.46 21.68 16.30
C LYS A 387 15.73 20.83 16.50
N GLU A 388 15.70 19.88 17.42
CA GLU A 388 16.82 18.95 17.67
C GLU A 388 17.09 18.07 16.44
N ARG A 389 16.03 17.51 15.85
CA ARG A 389 16.08 16.73 14.61
C ARG A 389 16.71 17.54 13.46
N ALA A 390 16.27 18.77 13.24
CA ALA A 390 16.82 19.62 12.19
C ALA A 390 18.31 19.91 12.40
N ALA A 391 18.73 20.14 13.64
CA ALA A 391 20.14 20.36 13.98
C ALA A 391 21.02 19.11 13.74
N LEU A 392 20.55 17.92 14.12
CA LEU A 392 21.25 16.66 13.85
C LEU A 392 21.42 16.42 12.34
N ARG A 393 20.38 16.72 11.55
CA ARG A 393 20.41 16.60 10.08
C ARG A 393 21.35 17.61 9.43
N ALA A 394 21.26 18.88 9.81
CA ALA A 394 22.16 19.92 9.29
C ALA A 394 23.65 19.64 9.60
N ALA A 395 23.93 18.97 10.71
CA ALA A 395 25.27 18.56 11.10
C ALA A 395 25.69 17.18 10.54
N ASN A 396 24.88 16.55 9.68
CA ASN A 396 25.13 15.22 9.10
C ASN A 396 25.50 14.17 10.17
N ARG A 397 24.79 14.19 11.31
CA ARG A 397 25.08 13.26 12.41
C ARG A 397 24.70 11.82 12.04
N PRO A 398 25.39 10.81 12.60
CA PRO A 398 25.07 9.40 12.37
C PRO A 398 23.60 9.06 12.65
N GLU A 399 23.04 8.14 11.88
CA GLU A 399 21.62 7.73 12.03
C GLU A 399 21.33 7.11 13.40
N ALA A 400 22.32 6.55 14.10
CA ALA A 400 22.15 6.08 15.48
C ALA A 400 21.71 7.20 16.44
N GLU A 401 22.22 8.43 16.27
CA GLU A 401 21.81 9.60 17.07
C GLU A 401 20.38 10.03 16.73
N MET A 402 20.02 10.01 15.44
CA MET A 402 18.65 10.25 14.99
C MET A 402 17.67 9.21 15.58
N SER A 403 18.06 7.94 15.57
CA SER A 403 17.28 6.85 16.16
C SER A 403 17.13 6.99 17.67
N ALA A 404 18.17 7.42 18.38
CA ALA A 404 18.09 7.74 19.82
C ALA A 404 17.10 8.87 20.11
N LEU A 405 17.12 9.93 19.29
CA LEU A 405 16.15 11.02 19.39
C LEU A 405 14.71 10.53 19.17
N PHE A 406 14.46 9.64 18.20
CA PHE A 406 13.13 9.07 17.95
C PHE A 406 12.63 8.21 19.12
N ARG A 407 13.52 7.50 19.83
CA ARG A 407 13.15 6.71 21.02
C ARG A 407 12.74 7.64 22.17
N LYS A 408 13.53 8.68 22.43
CA LYS A 408 13.24 9.70 23.44
C LYS A 408 11.91 10.42 23.17
N ASP A 409 11.64 10.76 21.92
CA ASP A 409 10.37 11.36 21.47
C ASP A 409 9.17 10.44 21.76
N LEU A 410 9.30 9.15 21.41
CA LEU A 410 8.26 8.16 21.69
C LEU A 410 8.03 7.96 23.20
N GLU A 411 9.10 7.85 23.99
CA GLU A 411 9.02 7.74 25.46
C GLU A 411 8.31 8.96 26.07
N SER A 412 8.66 10.17 25.63
CA SER A 412 8.01 11.40 26.07
C SER A 412 6.52 11.43 25.71
N THR A 413 6.18 11.02 24.48
CA THR A 413 4.80 10.96 23.99
C THR A 413 3.97 9.94 24.79
N ASN A 414 4.52 8.75 25.03
CA ASN A 414 3.90 7.73 25.87
C ASN A 414 3.67 8.23 27.32
N ALA A 415 4.65 8.91 27.91
CA ALA A 415 4.55 9.44 29.26
C ALA A 415 3.52 10.58 29.38
N LEU A 416 3.31 11.35 28.31
CA LEU A 416 2.28 12.37 28.24
C LEU A 416 0.88 11.74 28.13
N PHE A 417 0.69 10.84 27.17
CA PHE A 417 -0.62 10.30 26.83
C PHE A 417 -1.15 9.29 27.85
N SER A 418 -0.29 8.47 28.45
CA SER A 418 -0.69 7.47 29.46
C SER A 418 -1.40 8.04 30.69
N LYS A 419 -1.31 9.35 30.92
CA LYS A 419 -1.96 10.05 32.04
C LYS A 419 -3.33 10.64 31.67
N ASP A 420 -3.65 10.71 30.38
CA ASP A 420 -4.87 11.34 29.90
C ASP A 420 -6.06 10.36 30.02
N PRO A 421 -7.22 10.80 30.55
CA PRO A 421 -8.39 9.94 30.69
C PRO A 421 -8.94 9.44 29.33
N ASN A 422 -8.63 10.10 28.22
CA ASN A 422 -9.06 9.72 26.88
C ASN A 422 -8.04 8.85 26.12
N PHE A 423 -6.95 8.41 26.76
CA PHE A 423 -5.88 7.65 26.09
C PHE A 423 -6.38 6.44 25.30
N HIS A 424 -7.32 5.68 25.86
CA HIS A 424 -7.92 4.50 25.23
C HIS A 424 -9.30 4.77 24.60
N THR A 425 -9.70 6.04 24.51
CA THR A 425 -10.99 6.43 23.93
C THR A 425 -10.87 6.48 22.41
N VAL A 426 -11.85 5.90 21.71
CA VAL A 426 -12.07 6.21 20.30
C VAL A 426 -12.96 7.46 20.22
N GLY A 427 -12.43 8.52 19.63
CA GLY A 427 -13.03 9.85 19.60
C GLY A 427 -12.62 10.62 18.35
N ALA A 428 -12.63 11.95 18.39
CA ALA A 428 -12.11 12.80 17.31
C ALA A 428 -11.07 13.76 17.88
N PHE A 429 -9.80 13.36 17.81
CA PHE A 429 -8.67 14.11 18.36
C PHE A 429 -8.10 15.04 17.30
N GLU A 430 -8.13 16.36 17.56
CA GLU A 430 -7.68 17.35 16.59
C GLU A 430 -6.19 17.22 16.29
N GLY A 431 -5.82 17.42 15.03
CA GLY A 431 -4.46 17.26 14.52
C GLY A 431 -4.33 15.93 13.79
N ALA A 432 -4.34 15.99 12.46
CA ALA A 432 -4.20 14.85 11.56
C ALA A 432 -3.90 15.33 10.13
N ASN A 433 -3.51 14.41 9.24
CA ASN A 433 -3.36 14.69 7.82
C ASN A 433 -2.51 15.94 7.54
N TYR A 434 -1.36 16.02 8.23
CA TYR A 434 -0.39 17.12 8.13
C TYR A 434 -0.87 18.50 8.61
N GLU A 435 -2.10 18.65 9.10
CA GLU A 435 -2.63 19.92 9.62
C GLU A 435 -2.89 19.85 11.13
N ALA A 436 -2.36 20.85 11.86
CA ALA A 436 -2.54 20.94 13.31
C ALA A 436 -3.98 21.28 13.73
N SER A 437 -4.82 21.79 12.83
CA SER A 437 -6.19 22.21 13.15
C SER A 437 -7.20 21.73 12.12
N GLY A 438 -8.37 21.35 12.63
CA GLY A 438 -9.56 20.98 11.89
C GLY A 438 -9.58 19.68 11.08
N TYR A 439 -8.46 18.96 10.96
CA TYR A 439 -8.52 17.52 10.74
C TYR A 439 -8.41 16.79 12.08
N TYR A 440 -9.06 15.63 12.16
CA TYR A 440 -9.16 14.83 13.38
C TYR A 440 -8.80 13.38 13.09
N ARG A 441 -8.14 12.74 14.06
CA ARG A 441 -7.80 11.30 14.06
C ARG A 441 -8.61 10.54 15.13
N PRO A 442 -8.67 9.20 15.07
CA PRO A 442 -9.61 8.42 15.86
C PRO A 442 -9.16 8.16 17.29
N GLN A 443 -7.84 8.10 17.53
CA GLN A 443 -7.24 7.81 18.84
C GLN A 443 -5.99 8.65 19.07
N MET A 444 -5.58 8.80 20.34
CA MET A 444 -4.38 9.57 20.69
C MET A 444 -3.09 8.94 20.17
N GLN A 445 -3.05 7.61 20.01
CA GLN A 445 -1.92 6.85 19.46
C GLN A 445 -2.34 5.87 18.38
N CYS A 446 -1.49 5.76 17.37
CA CYS A 446 -1.57 4.82 16.26
C CYS A 446 -0.20 4.74 15.59
N ILE A 447 0.13 3.62 14.95
CA ILE A 447 1.25 3.53 13.98
C ILE A 447 1.19 4.64 12.93
N MET A 448 -0.01 5.10 12.54
CA MET A 448 -0.14 6.21 11.58
C MET A 448 0.12 7.59 12.19
N PHE A 449 0.24 7.69 13.52
CA PHE A 449 0.48 8.94 14.25
C PHE A 449 1.92 9.02 14.77
N ASP A 450 2.38 7.98 15.44
CA ASP A 450 3.69 7.92 16.06
C ASP A 450 4.23 6.49 16.02
N ARG A 451 5.41 6.31 16.60
CA ARG A 451 6.12 5.02 16.58
C ARG A 451 5.62 4.03 17.66
N SER A 452 4.37 4.14 18.12
CA SER A 452 3.78 3.36 19.22
C SER A 452 3.53 1.87 18.92
N GLY A 453 3.68 1.44 17.67
CA GLY A 453 3.72 0.02 17.30
C GLY A 453 2.37 -0.71 17.31
N GLN A 454 1.25 -0.01 17.48
CA GLN A 454 -0.10 -0.57 17.30
C GLN A 454 -0.98 0.32 16.42
N PHE A 455 -1.79 -0.29 15.55
CA PHE A 455 -2.86 0.44 14.87
C PHE A 455 -3.99 0.80 15.84
N CYS A 456 -4.58 1.98 15.66
CA CYS A 456 -5.82 2.32 16.36
C CYS A 456 -6.98 1.43 15.86
N ALA A 457 -8.08 1.37 16.61
CA ALA A 457 -9.24 0.52 16.30
C ALA A 457 -9.80 0.78 14.89
N VAL A 458 -9.80 2.02 14.44
CA VAL A 458 -10.29 2.40 13.10
C VAL A 458 -9.34 1.95 12.00
N CYS A 459 -8.02 2.11 12.19
CA CYS A 459 -7.02 1.58 11.28
C CYS A 459 -7.07 0.05 11.22
N ALA A 460 -7.26 -0.63 12.35
CA ALA A 460 -7.39 -2.10 12.40
C ALA A 460 -8.64 -2.61 11.66
N ASP A 461 -9.78 -1.94 11.81
CA ASP A 461 -11.01 -2.23 11.06
C ASP A 461 -10.83 -1.98 9.55
N ALA A 462 -10.17 -0.86 9.21
CA ALA A 462 -9.87 -0.52 7.83
C ALA A 462 -8.94 -1.53 7.15
N ILE A 463 -7.91 -2.02 7.85
CA ILE A 463 -7.01 -3.07 7.37
C ILE A 463 -7.80 -4.37 7.19
N THR A 464 -8.60 -4.76 8.18
CA THR A 464 -9.42 -5.99 8.14
C THR A 464 -10.38 -5.99 6.94
N THR A 465 -11.00 -4.84 6.65
CA THR A 465 -11.85 -4.66 5.46
C THR A 465 -11.12 -5.00 4.16
N ILE A 466 -9.85 -4.61 4.01
CA ILE A 466 -9.07 -4.95 2.81
C ILE A 466 -8.65 -6.41 2.81
N ILE A 467 -8.25 -6.96 3.95
CA ILE A 467 -7.95 -8.40 4.04
C ILE A 467 -9.17 -9.20 3.57
N ASP A 468 -10.37 -8.81 3.98
CA ASP A 468 -11.61 -9.47 3.57
C ASP A 468 -11.92 -9.29 2.08
N LEU A 469 -11.67 -8.10 1.50
CA LEU A 469 -11.81 -7.87 0.06
C LEU A 469 -10.97 -8.84 -0.79
N TYR A 470 -9.79 -9.23 -0.29
CA TYR A 470 -8.82 -10.02 -1.05
C TYR A 470 -8.75 -11.52 -0.64
N SER A 471 -9.25 -11.89 0.53
CA SER A 471 -9.15 -13.28 1.04
C SER A 471 -10.49 -13.96 1.33
N ARG A 472 -11.62 -13.26 1.15
CA ARG A 472 -12.96 -13.81 1.38
C ARG A 472 -13.81 -13.69 0.11
N PRO A 473 -14.73 -14.66 -0.12
CA PRO A 473 -15.77 -14.48 -1.13
C PRO A 473 -16.58 -13.22 -0.82
N GLY A 474 -17.05 -12.52 -1.87
CA GLY A 474 -17.99 -11.42 -1.68
C GLY A 474 -19.24 -11.89 -0.92
N ALA A 475 -19.83 -10.99 -0.14
CA ALA A 475 -21.16 -11.25 0.42
C ALA A 475 -22.12 -11.61 -0.72
N ALA A 476 -22.90 -12.67 -0.55
CA ALA A 476 -23.98 -12.98 -1.49
C ALA A 476 -24.90 -11.75 -1.54
N ARG A 477 -24.99 -11.13 -2.72
CA ARG A 477 -25.87 -9.99 -2.97
C ARG A 477 -27.33 -10.42 -2.99
#